data_AF-A0A411WQ74-F1
#
_entry.id   AF-A0A411WQ74-F1
#
_cell.length_a   1.000
_cell.length_b   1.000
_cell.length_c   1.000
_cell.angle_alpha   90.00
_cell.angle_beta   90.00
_cell.angle_gamma   90.00
#
_symmetry.space_group_name_H-M   'P 1'
#
loop_
_entity.id
_entity.type
_entity.pdbx_description
1 polymer ?
#
loop_
_entity_poly.entity_id
_entity_poly.type
_entity_poly.pdbx_seq_one_letter_code
_entity_poly.pdbx_strand_id
1 'polypeptide(L)'
;MSDIKHSNSRRDFLRKGFGVIPVVAIASSGLVSNIAQADSPSPSSDYKPTFFNQAEWAFVLAACDLLIPEDQYGAGAIKACVPEFIDRQMDTPYGRGELWYMKGPFHPDATPEFGYQLKLVPRDLYHLGISGCDKWCQQQYKKTFAELDKETQIAVLKQLEAGKIELGDVPAKTFFSYLLTNTKEGYFADPQYGGNRHLVGWKMVGFPGARADFMDWVEHSERPYPLGPVSISGERG
;
A
#
# COMPACT_ATOMS: atom_id res chain seq x y z
N MET A 1 -47.65 14.32 -24.35
CA MET A 1 -48.58 13.22 -24.03
C MET A 1 -48.02 11.93 -24.57
N SER A 2 -47.49 11.10 -23.68
CA SER A 2 -47.44 9.63 -23.74
C SER A 2 -46.83 9.19 -22.41
N ASP A 3 -47.73 8.80 -21.52
CA ASP A 3 -47.55 8.46 -20.12
C ASP A 3 -47.00 7.03 -19.92
N ILE A 4 -46.09 6.92 -18.94
CA ILE A 4 -45.95 5.87 -17.90
C ILE A 4 -45.63 4.43 -18.34
N LYS A 5 -44.53 3.88 -17.78
CA LYS A 5 -44.56 2.80 -16.75
C LYS A 5 -43.16 2.45 -16.23
N HIS A 6 -42.83 2.94 -15.03
CA HIS A 6 -41.78 2.36 -14.20
C HIS A 6 -42.23 0.98 -13.71
N SER A 7 -41.46 -0.07 -14.04
CA SER A 7 -41.70 -1.44 -13.59
C SER A 7 -40.85 -1.76 -12.35
N ASN A 8 -41.52 -2.04 -11.23
CA ASN A 8 -40.97 -2.40 -9.92
C ASN A 8 -40.38 -3.83 -9.88
N SER A 9 -39.31 -4.08 -10.64
CA SER A 9 -38.73 -5.43 -10.76
C SER A 9 -37.68 -5.81 -9.69
N ARG A 10 -37.53 -5.04 -8.60
CA ARG A 10 -36.49 -5.29 -7.58
C ARG A 10 -36.99 -5.87 -6.25
N ARG A 11 -38.32 -6.01 -6.06
CA ARG A 11 -38.91 -6.56 -4.81
C ARG A 11 -39.52 -7.96 -4.92
N ASP A 12 -39.68 -8.49 -6.13
CA ASP A 12 -40.25 -9.84 -6.34
C ASP A 12 -39.20 -10.97 -6.39
N PHE A 13 -37.92 -10.64 -6.52
CA PHE A 13 -36.84 -11.64 -6.57
C PHE A 13 -36.49 -12.22 -5.18
N LEU A 14 -36.84 -11.54 -4.09
CA LEU A 14 -36.52 -11.97 -2.71
C LEU A 14 -37.65 -12.76 -2.02
N ARG A 15 -38.67 -13.23 -2.76
CA ARG A 15 -39.82 -13.96 -2.19
C ARG A 15 -40.01 -15.40 -2.66
N LYS A 16 -39.12 -15.96 -3.49
CA LYS A 16 -39.24 -17.35 -3.97
C LYS A 16 -37.88 -18.04 -3.99
N GLY A 17 -37.61 -18.86 -2.97
CA GLY A 17 -36.42 -19.72 -2.98
C GLY A 17 -36.02 -20.32 -1.64
N PHE A 18 -36.95 -20.86 -0.84
CA PHE A 18 -36.58 -21.87 0.16
C PHE A 18 -36.73 -23.24 -0.50
N GLY A 19 -35.60 -23.85 -0.85
CA GLY A 19 -35.51 -25.21 -1.39
C GLY A 19 -34.52 -26.02 -0.59
N VAL A 20 -35.03 -26.99 0.16
CA VAL A 20 -34.29 -28.01 0.91
C VAL A 20 -33.49 -28.87 -0.08
N ILE A 21 -32.19 -29.05 0.16
CA ILE A 21 -31.35 -29.97 -0.63
C ILE A 21 -31.27 -31.31 0.12
N PRO A 22 -31.72 -32.44 -0.46
CA PRO A 22 -31.41 -33.76 0.06
C PRO A 22 -29.98 -34.13 -0.35
N VAL A 23 -29.15 -34.52 0.62
CA VAL A 23 -27.83 -35.10 0.34
C VAL A 23 -28.03 -36.51 -0.21
N VAL A 24 -27.76 -36.70 -1.49
CA VAL A 24 -27.63 -38.02 -2.12
C VAL A 24 -26.14 -38.28 -2.35
N ALA A 25 -25.58 -39.22 -1.60
CA ALA A 25 -24.23 -39.71 -1.81
C ALA A 25 -24.24 -40.73 -2.95
N ILE A 26 -23.73 -40.36 -4.12
CA ILE A 26 -23.35 -41.30 -5.18
C ILE A 26 -21.84 -41.26 -5.30
N ALA A 27 -21.22 -42.39 -4.95
CA ALA A 27 -19.84 -42.68 -5.23
C ALA A 27 -19.67 -42.96 -6.73
N SER A 28 -18.93 -42.11 -7.42
CA SER A 28 -18.37 -42.43 -8.73
C SER A 28 -17.11 -41.62 -8.95
N SER A 29 -16.04 -42.36 -9.24
CA SER A 29 -14.67 -41.97 -9.46
C SER A 29 -14.48 -40.84 -10.48
N GLY A 30 -13.51 -39.95 -10.20
CA GLY A 30 -12.75 -39.24 -11.22
C GLY A 30 -13.27 -37.86 -11.60
N LEU A 31 -12.67 -36.84 -10.95
CA LEU A 31 -12.12 -35.59 -11.50
C LEU A 31 -12.12 -34.56 -10.37
N VAL A 32 -11.07 -34.61 -9.55
CA VAL A 32 -10.78 -33.57 -8.56
C VAL A 32 -10.34 -32.33 -9.35
N SER A 33 -11.22 -31.32 -9.42
CA SER A 33 -10.80 -29.98 -9.80
C SER A 33 -9.84 -29.49 -8.71
N ASN A 34 -8.54 -29.52 -9.00
CA ASN A 34 -7.53 -28.82 -8.23
C ASN A 34 -7.85 -27.33 -8.32
N ILE A 35 -8.62 -26.81 -7.36
CA ILE A 35 -8.53 -25.40 -7.01
C ILE A 35 -7.12 -25.27 -6.46
N ALA A 36 -6.22 -24.74 -7.28
CA ALA A 36 -4.89 -24.37 -6.85
C ALA A 36 -5.07 -23.34 -5.73
N GLN A 37 -4.97 -23.82 -4.49
CA GLN A 37 -4.69 -22.98 -3.35
C GLN A 37 -3.35 -22.34 -3.70
N ALA A 38 -3.38 -21.08 -4.17
CA ALA A 38 -2.17 -20.32 -4.34
C ALA A 38 -1.54 -20.25 -2.95
N ASP A 39 -0.47 -21.02 -2.74
CA ASP A 39 0.42 -20.87 -1.60
C ASP A 39 0.72 -19.38 -1.50
N SER A 40 0.22 -18.74 -0.45
CA SER A 40 0.52 -17.34 -0.20
C SER A 40 2.01 -17.29 0.12
N PRO A 41 2.85 -16.69 -0.74
CA PRO A 41 4.26 -16.58 -0.44
C PRO A 41 4.40 -15.69 0.78
N SER A 42 4.94 -16.27 1.86
CA SER A 42 5.42 -15.52 3.02
C SER A 42 6.45 -14.49 2.54
N PRO A 43 6.51 -13.29 3.14
CA PRO A 43 7.54 -12.30 2.81
C PRO A 43 8.91 -12.97 2.91
N SER A 44 9.82 -12.67 1.98
CA SER A 44 11.17 -13.20 2.02
C SER A 44 11.84 -12.74 3.30
N SER A 45 11.96 -13.65 4.28
CA SER A 45 12.58 -13.44 5.60
C SER A 45 14.05 -13.00 5.54
N ASP A 46 14.61 -12.96 4.33
CA ASP A 46 16.05 -12.84 4.09
C ASP A 46 16.44 -11.47 3.53
N TYR A 47 15.49 -10.56 3.28
CA TYR A 47 15.82 -9.21 2.81
C TYR A 47 16.64 -8.46 3.87
N LYS A 48 17.76 -7.87 3.44
CA LYS A 48 18.61 -7.03 4.28
C LYS A 48 18.57 -5.61 3.73
N PRO A 49 18.07 -4.62 4.50
CA PRO A 49 18.02 -3.24 4.03
C PRO A 49 19.43 -2.71 3.76
N THR A 50 19.57 -1.94 2.69
CA THR A 50 20.85 -1.30 2.32
C THR A 50 20.93 0.14 2.79
N PHE A 51 19.79 0.82 2.91
CA PHE A 51 19.72 2.21 3.33
C PHE A 51 19.38 2.34 4.81
N PHE A 52 18.32 1.66 5.27
CA PHE A 52 17.90 1.73 6.66
C PHE A 52 18.76 0.86 7.58
N ASN A 53 19.12 1.39 8.74
CA ASN A 53 19.67 0.54 9.80
C ASN A 53 18.57 -0.33 10.44
N GLN A 54 18.96 -1.26 11.33
CA GLN A 54 18.01 -2.20 11.94
C GLN A 54 16.84 -1.53 12.69
N ALA A 55 17.09 -0.44 13.42
CA ALA A 55 16.05 0.26 14.18
C ALA A 55 15.10 1.02 13.24
N GLU A 56 15.65 1.72 12.24
CA GLU A 56 14.86 2.41 11.22
C GLU A 56 14.04 1.43 10.38
N TRP A 57 14.60 0.26 10.07
CA TRP A 57 13.90 -0.80 9.36
C TRP A 57 12.70 -1.32 10.16
N ALA A 58 12.87 -1.52 11.47
CA ALA A 58 11.76 -1.89 12.36
C ALA A 58 10.66 -0.82 12.39
N PHE A 59 11.03 0.46 12.36
CA PHE A 59 10.08 1.57 12.20
C PHE A 59 9.31 1.46 10.90
N VAL A 60 10.00 1.33 9.76
CA VAL A 60 9.37 1.29 8.42
C VAL A 60 8.45 0.09 8.29
N LEU A 61 8.85 -1.09 8.80
CA LEU A 61 7.99 -2.27 8.88
C LEU A 61 6.71 -1.98 9.67
N ALA A 62 6.83 -1.51 10.92
CA ALA A 62 5.68 -1.25 11.78
C ALA A 62 4.74 -0.20 11.19
N ALA A 63 5.29 0.88 10.61
CA ALA A 63 4.47 1.92 10.03
C ALA A 63 3.76 1.46 8.76
N CYS A 64 4.44 0.74 7.85
CA CYS A 64 3.82 0.22 6.64
C CYS A 64 2.68 -0.77 6.95
N ASP A 65 2.86 -1.66 7.94
CA ASP A 65 1.82 -2.61 8.39
C ASP A 65 0.54 -1.90 8.85
N LEU A 66 0.66 -0.69 9.42
CA LEU A 66 -0.48 0.10 9.87
C LEU A 66 -1.09 0.98 8.77
N LEU A 67 -0.28 1.44 7.82
CA LEU A 67 -0.74 2.31 6.72
C LEU A 67 -1.55 1.54 5.68
N ILE A 68 -1.14 0.32 5.36
CA ILE A 68 -1.93 -0.61 4.53
C ILE A 68 -1.90 -1.99 5.23
N PRO A 69 -2.82 -2.23 6.17
CA PRO A 69 -2.89 -3.50 6.87
C PRO A 69 -3.40 -4.62 5.97
N GLU A 70 -3.09 -5.85 6.33
CA GLU A 70 -3.81 -7.00 5.76
C GLU A 70 -5.24 -7.06 6.30
N ASP A 71 -6.19 -7.21 5.40
CA ASP A 71 -7.61 -7.30 5.74
C ASP A 71 -8.37 -8.21 4.75
N GLN A 72 -9.70 -8.19 4.83
CA GLN A 72 -10.56 -8.99 3.96
C GLN A 72 -10.50 -8.61 2.47
N TYR A 73 -9.95 -7.44 2.12
CA TYR A 73 -9.84 -6.95 0.75
C TYR A 73 -8.51 -7.33 0.09
N GLY A 74 -7.49 -7.69 0.86
CA GLY A 74 -6.24 -8.19 0.30
C GLY A 74 -5.05 -8.21 1.25
N ALA A 75 -3.91 -8.57 0.68
CA ALA A 75 -2.65 -8.65 1.41
C ALA A 75 -2.15 -7.26 1.82
N GLY A 76 -1.62 -7.10 3.03
CA GLY A 76 -1.10 -5.81 3.49
C GLY A 76 0.24 -5.40 2.86
N ALA A 77 0.72 -4.21 3.22
CA ALA A 77 2.00 -3.65 2.75
C ALA A 77 3.20 -4.57 2.99
N ILE A 78 3.20 -5.33 4.09
CA ILE A 78 4.28 -6.27 4.41
C ILE A 78 4.34 -7.41 3.40
N LYS A 79 3.20 -8.04 3.09
CA LYS A 79 3.12 -9.11 2.08
C LYS A 79 3.40 -8.59 0.67
N ALA A 80 3.09 -7.33 0.41
CA ALA A 80 3.43 -6.65 -0.83
C ALA A 80 4.91 -6.21 -0.92
N CYS A 81 5.72 -6.40 0.13
CA CYS A 81 7.12 -5.96 0.19
C CYS A 81 7.32 -4.44 0.03
N VAL A 82 6.34 -3.64 0.45
CA VAL A 82 6.43 -2.17 0.41
C VAL A 82 7.65 -1.62 1.16
N PRO A 83 8.04 -2.12 2.35
CA PRO A 83 9.27 -1.67 3.00
C PRO A 83 10.52 -1.85 2.13
N GLU A 84 10.61 -2.96 1.37
CA GLU A 84 11.74 -3.24 0.47
C GLU A 84 11.77 -2.23 -0.69
N PHE A 85 10.60 -1.87 -1.23
CA PHE A 85 10.48 -0.77 -2.19
C PHE A 85 11.04 0.53 -1.62
N ILE A 86 10.59 0.94 -0.43
CA ILE A 86 11.01 2.21 0.18
C ILE A 86 12.54 2.23 0.37
N ASP A 87 13.13 1.16 0.94
CA ASP A 87 14.57 1.05 1.15
C ASP A 87 15.35 1.18 -0.17
N ARG A 88 14.96 0.46 -1.22
CA ARG A 88 15.60 0.52 -2.54
C ARG A 88 15.48 1.91 -3.18
N GLN A 89 14.34 2.56 -3.03
CA GLN A 89 14.11 3.90 -3.58
C GLN A 89 15.06 4.95 -2.99
N MET A 90 15.54 4.75 -1.77
CA MET A 90 16.46 5.67 -1.11
C MET A 90 17.85 5.72 -1.77
N ASP A 91 18.27 4.66 -2.48
CA ASP A 91 19.54 4.64 -3.21
C ASP A 91 19.42 5.08 -4.70
N THR A 92 18.19 5.38 -5.16
CA THR A 92 17.94 5.92 -6.51
C THR A 92 18.21 7.44 -6.61
N PRO A 93 18.24 8.03 -7.82
CA PRO A 93 18.28 9.48 -7.99
C PRO A 93 17.15 10.24 -7.28
N TYR A 94 15.97 9.62 -7.10
CA TYR A 94 14.88 10.18 -6.30
C TYR A 94 15.31 10.36 -4.84
N GLY A 95 15.78 9.28 -4.20
CA GLY A 95 16.20 9.31 -2.79
C GLY A 95 17.31 10.33 -2.52
N ARG A 96 18.25 10.45 -3.47
CA ARG A 96 19.36 11.41 -3.45
C ARG A 96 18.97 12.85 -3.80
N GLY A 97 17.71 13.11 -4.20
CA GLY A 97 17.23 14.42 -4.61
C GLY A 97 17.83 14.94 -5.92
N GLU A 98 18.44 14.05 -6.73
CA GLU A 98 19.09 14.40 -8.01
C GLU A 98 18.07 14.82 -9.08
N LEU A 99 16.80 14.46 -8.89
CA LEU A 99 15.70 14.84 -9.76
C LEU A 99 15.06 16.19 -9.38
N TRP A 100 15.52 16.82 -8.30
CA TRP A 100 14.92 18.02 -7.74
C TRP A 100 15.84 19.24 -7.84
N TYR A 101 15.25 20.43 -7.88
CA TYR A 101 16.01 21.67 -7.73
C TYR A 101 16.33 21.91 -6.25
N MET A 102 17.51 21.48 -5.82
CA MET A 102 17.96 21.55 -4.41
C MET A 102 18.94 22.72 -4.14
N LYS A 103 18.82 23.82 -4.88
CA LYS A 103 19.60 25.04 -4.62
C LYS A 103 18.73 26.04 -3.86
N GLY A 104 19.31 26.62 -2.80
CA GLY A 104 18.64 27.65 -2.01
C GLY A 104 18.41 28.96 -2.79
N PRO A 105 17.70 29.92 -2.19
CA PRO A 105 17.19 29.90 -0.81
C PRO A 105 16.01 28.93 -0.62
N PHE A 106 15.89 28.39 0.60
CA PHE A 106 14.79 27.51 1.00
C PHE A 106 13.82 28.28 1.91
N HIS A 107 12.52 28.08 1.70
CA HIS A 107 11.46 28.76 2.45
C HIS A 107 10.54 27.74 3.12
N PRO A 108 10.96 27.13 4.25
CA PRO A 108 10.19 26.06 4.90
C PRO A 108 8.80 26.52 5.35
N ASP A 109 8.62 27.81 5.63
CA ASP A 109 7.36 28.42 6.05
C ASP A 109 6.49 28.89 4.87
N ALA A 110 6.90 28.63 3.62
CA ALA A 110 6.12 28.98 2.44
C ALA A 110 4.80 28.19 2.38
N THR A 111 3.84 28.74 1.65
CA THR A 111 2.55 28.07 1.47
C THR A 111 2.72 26.83 0.59
N PRO A 112 1.85 25.80 0.74
CA PRO A 112 2.00 24.52 0.02
C PRO A 112 2.03 24.65 -1.51
N GLU A 113 1.47 25.72 -2.08
CA GLU A 113 1.46 26.00 -3.52
C GLU A 113 2.87 26.20 -4.10
N PHE A 114 3.87 26.52 -3.27
CA PHE A 114 5.27 26.62 -3.67
C PHE A 114 5.98 25.26 -3.75
N GLY A 115 5.26 24.16 -3.48
CA GLY A 115 5.79 22.81 -3.53
C GLY A 115 6.80 22.53 -2.41
N TYR A 116 7.77 21.66 -2.70
CA TYR A 116 8.77 21.24 -1.72
C TYR A 116 9.81 22.33 -1.49
N GLN A 117 9.89 22.84 -0.26
CA GLN A 117 10.74 23.98 0.11
C GLN A 117 11.74 23.66 1.22
N LEU A 118 11.90 22.38 1.59
CA LEU A 118 12.93 21.97 2.55
C LEU A 118 14.27 21.74 1.84
N LYS A 119 15.35 21.97 2.58
CA LYS A 119 16.72 21.64 2.13
C LYS A 119 17.05 20.14 2.17
N LEU A 120 16.11 19.32 2.63
CA LEU A 120 16.31 17.90 2.90
C LEU A 120 15.96 17.10 1.65
N VAL A 121 16.78 16.15 1.25
CA VAL A 121 16.39 15.16 0.24
C VAL A 121 15.57 14.03 0.90
N PRO A 122 14.88 13.15 0.15
CA PRO A 122 14.09 12.09 0.77
C PRO A 122 14.86 11.24 1.78
N ARG A 123 16.12 10.90 1.50
CA ARG A 123 16.97 10.14 2.44
C ARG A 123 17.09 10.83 3.80
N ASP A 124 17.43 12.12 3.78
CA ASP A 124 17.59 12.91 5.00
C ASP A 124 16.26 13.01 5.76
N LEU A 125 15.16 13.20 5.02
CA LEU A 125 13.81 13.26 5.57
C LEU A 125 13.47 11.98 6.34
N TYR A 126 13.82 10.80 5.80
CA TYR A 126 13.57 9.52 6.46
C TYR A 126 14.43 9.36 7.72
N HIS A 127 15.75 9.57 7.65
CA HIS A 127 16.63 9.44 8.83
C HIS A 127 16.21 10.40 9.96
N LEU A 128 15.98 11.67 9.63
CA LEU A 128 15.62 12.69 10.61
C LEU A 128 14.19 12.49 11.13
N GLY A 129 13.25 12.14 10.26
CA GLY A 129 11.86 11.91 10.62
C GLY A 129 11.69 10.71 11.56
N ILE A 130 12.35 9.58 11.24
CA ILE A 130 12.36 8.39 12.10
C ILE A 130 13.03 8.70 13.44
N SER A 131 14.24 9.29 13.40
CA SER A 131 14.97 9.65 14.63
C SER A 131 14.17 10.58 15.54
N GLY A 132 13.52 11.60 14.96
CA GLY A 132 12.65 12.53 15.69
C GLY A 132 11.45 11.82 16.30
N CYS A 133 10.81 10.92 15.56
CA CYS A 133 9.63 10.20 16.02
C CYS A 133 9.99 9.24 17.16
N ASP A 134 11.08 8.48 17.01
CA ASP A 134 11.56 7.58 18.05
C ASP A 134 11.99 8.31 19.30
N LYS A 135 12.66 9.47 19.18
CA LYS A 135 12.97 10.33 20.34
C LYS A 135 11.71 10.80 21.05
N TRP A 136 10.70 11.24 20.31
CA TRP A 136 9.43 11.66 20.89
C TRP A 136 8.71 10.49 21.59
N CYS A 137 8.66 9.32 20.95
CA CYS A 137 8.12 8.10 21.55
C CYS A 137 8.89 7.70 22.82
N GLN A 138 10.22 7.79 22.79
CA GLN A 138 11.07 7.49 23.95
C GLN A 138 10.81 8.45 25.10
N GLN A 139 10.56 9.73 24.83
CA GLN A 139 10.23 10.71 25.86
C GLN A 139 8.87 10.39 26.51
N GLN A 140 7.84 10.14 25.68
CA GLN A 140 6.46 9.95 26.10
C GLN A 140 6.17 8.56 26.69
N TYR A 141 6.73 7.50 26.11
CA TYR A 141 6.39 6.10 26.38
C TYR A 141 7.58 5.23 26.82
N LYS A 142 8.81 5.78 26.84
CA LYS A 142 10.06 5.06 27.17
C LYS A 142 10.39 3.91 26.21
N LYS A 143 9.83 3.94 25.00
CA LYS A 143 10.00 2.97 23.93
C LYS A 143 10.12 3.68 22.58
N THR A 144 10.82 3.07 21.63
CA THR A 144 10.79 3.49 20.22
C THR A 144 9.42 3.18 19.61
N PHE A 145 9.09 3.80 18.47
CA PHE A 145 7.80 3.62 17.81
C PHE A 145 7.49 2.15 17.52
N ALA A 146 8.47 1.40 17.02
CA ALA A 146 8.30 -0.01 16.65
C ALA A 146 8.04 -0.93 17.86
N GLU A 147 8.41 -0.51 19.08
CA GLU A 147 8.23 -1.28 20.33
C GLU A 147 6.90 -0.98 21.04
N LEU A 148 6.16 0.02 20.57
CA LEU A 148 4.83 0.35 21.08
C LEU A 148 3.81 -0.71 20.66
N ASP A 149 2.72 -0.83 21.43
CA ASP A 149 1.57 -1.63 20.99
C ASP A 149 0.87 -0.97 19.80
N LYS A 150 0.11 -1.75 19.02
CA LYS A 150 -0.52 -1.30 17.77
C LYS A 150 -1.44 -0.09 17.96
N GLU A 151 -2.20 -0.03 19.06
CA GLU A 151 -3.12 1.09 19.30
C GLU A 151 -2.34 2.38 19.51
N THR A 152 -1.28 2.32 20.31
CA THR A 152 -0.39 3.46 20.53
C THR A 152 0.33 3.86 19.24
N GLN A 153 0.84 2.91 18.44
CA GLN A 153 1.45 3.22 17.14
C GLN A 153 0.50 3.98 16.20
N ILE A 154 -0.76 3.53 16.10
CA ILE A 154 -1.79 4.22 15.31
C ILE A 154 -2.01 5.65 15.84
N ALA A 155 -2.06 5.84 17.16
CA ALA A 155 -2.20 7.16 17.77
C ALA A 155 -1.00 8.08 17.47
N VAL A 156 0.22 7.55 17.43
CA VAL A 156 1.42 8.30 17.03
C VAL A 156 1.35 8.69 15.55
N LEU A 157 1.02 7.76 14.64
CA LEU A 157 0.88 8.06 13.21
C LEU A 157 -0.17 9.17 12.95
N LYS A 158 -1.31 9.13 13.64
CA LYS A 158 -2.32 10.20 13.58
C LYS A 158 -1.80 11.54 14.08
N GLN A 159 -0.93 11.55 15.09
CA GLN A 159 -0.30 12.78 15.57
C GLN A 159 0.75 13.33 14.60
N LEU A 160 1.50 12.46 13.92
CA LEU A 160 2.38 12.86 12.83
C LEU A 160 1.58 13.49 11.68
N GLU A 161 0.51 12.84 11.23
CA GLU A 161 -0.42 13.33 10.21
C GLU A 161 -1.01 14.70 10.59
N ALA A 162 -1.40 14.87 11.85
CA ALA A 162 -1.93 16.12 12.36
C ALA A 162 -0.86 17.21 12.57
N GLY A 163 0.43 16.87 12.47
CA GLY A 163 1.55 17.79 12.71
C GLY A 163 1.69 18.19 14.17
N LYS A 164 1.35 17.30 15.11
CA LYS A 164 1.36 17.57 16.55
C LYS A 164 2.63 17.11 17.27
N ILE A 165 3.54 16.48 16.53
CA ILE A 165 4.81 15.98 17.04
C ILE A 165 5.93 16.87 16.51
N GLU A 166 6.81 17.30 17.40
CA GLU A 166 8.04 18.02 17.05
C GLU A 166 9.14 17.01 16.74
N LEU A 167 9.57 16.93 15.48
CA LEU A 167 10.65 16.02 15.03
C LEU A 167 12.02 16.72 14.90
N GLY A 168 12.12 17.98 15.35
CA GLY A 168 13.31 18.81 15.15
C GLY A 168 13.32 19.44 13.76
N ASP A 169 14.30 19.08 12.92
CA ASP A 169 14.51 19.71 11.61
C ASP A 169 13.49 19.32 10.52
N VAL A 170 12.57 18.39 10.84
CA VAL A 170 11.58 17.87 9.90
C VAL A 170 10.16 18.20 10.38
N PRO A 171 9.33 18.89 9.57
CA PRO A 171 7.92 19.02 9.88
C PRO A 171 7.23 17.65 9.87
N ALA A 172 6.52 17.30 10.95
CA ALA A 172 5.89 15.98 11.09
C ALA A 172 4.91 15.62 9.96
N LYS A 173 4.14 16.61 9.49
CA LYS A 173 3.23 16.40 8.35
C LYS A 173 3.97 16.03 7.08
N THR A 174 5.12 16.65 6.83
CA THR A 174 5.94 16.36 5.65
C THR A 174 6.48 14.94 5.73
N PHE A 175 7.07 14.55 6.87
CA PHE A 175 7.55 13.17 7.06
C PHE A 175 6.43 12.13 6.86
N PHE A 176 5.28 12.32 7.53
CA PHE A 176 4.14 11.43 7.38
C PHE A 176 3.63 11.35 5.93
N SER A 177 3.55 12.49 5.24
CA SER A 177 3.08 12.54 3.85
C SER A 177 4.00 11.78 2.90
N TYR A 178 5.32 11.87 3.09
CA TYR A 178 6.29 11.10 2.32
C TYR A 178 6.19 9.60 2.60
N LEU A 179 6.11 9.21 3.87
CA LEU A 179 5.94 7.82 4.27
C LEU A 179 4.65 7.22 3.67
N LEU A 180 3.52 7.92 3.78
CA LEU A 180 2.24 7.51 3.19
C LEU A 180 2.32 7.41 1.67
N THR A 181 2.93 8.41 1.01
CA THR A 181 3.06 8.43 -0.45
C THR A 181 3.92 7.27 -0.94
N ASN A 182 5.10 7.07 -0.37
CA ASN A 182 5.97 5.97 -0.77
C ASN A 182 5.39 4.59 -0.39
N THR A 183 4.57 4.51 0.66
CA THR A 183 3.82 3.28 0.98
C THR A 183 2.82 2.95 -0.14
N LYS A 184 2.05 3.95 -0.60
CA LYS A 184 1.11 3.78 -1.72
C LYS A 184 1.82 3.46 -3.02
N GLU A 185 2.91 4.15 -3.32
CA GLU A 185 3.73 3.88 -4.51
C GLU A 185 4.29 2.46 -4.47
N GLY A 186 4.87 2.03 -3.34
CA GLY A 186 5.36 0.66 -3.22
C GLY A 186 4.26 -0.39 -3.32
N TYR A 187 3.03 -0.07 -2.92
CA TYR A 187 1.92 -1.00 -2.99
C TYR A 187 1.29 -1.11 -4.39
N PHE A 188 1.35 -0.04 -5.19
CA PHE A 188 0.69 0.04 -6.49
C PHE A 188 1.63 0.20 -7.70
N ALA A 189 2.93 0.33 -7.52
CA ALA A 189 3.90 0.32 -8.61
C ALA A 189 4.10 -1.10 -9.19
N ASP A 190 4.81 -1.20 -10.32
CA ASP A 190 5.19 -2.49 -10.89
C ASP A 190 6.13 -3.26 -9.93
N PRO A 191 5.97 -4.59 -9.79
CA PRO A 191 6.80 -5.39 -8.88
C PRO A 191 8.31 -5.31 -9.13
N GLN A 192 8.74 -4.94 -10.34
CA GLN A 192 10.17 -4.80 -10.65
C GLN A 192 10.89 -3.78 -9.74
N TYR A 193 10.14 -2.83 -9.16
CA TYR A 193 10.68 -1.80 -8.24
C TYR A 193 10.82 -2.30 -6.79
N GLY A 194 10.41 -3.54 -6.48
CA GLY A 194 10.60 -4.18 -5.17
C GLY A 194 9.37 -4.19 -4.27
N GLY A 195 8.31 -3.48 -4.64
CA GLY A 195 7.02 -3.49 -3.95
C GLY A 195 5.99 -4.33 -4.72
N ASN A 196 4.70 -4.19 -4.37
CA ASN A 196 3.56 -4.85 -5.02
C ASN A 196 3.82 -6.32 -5.38
N ARG A 197 4.55 -7.06 -4.53
CA ARG A 197 5.01 -8.41 -4.84
C ARG A 197 3.82 -9.32 -5.18
N HIS A 198 3.95 -10.15 -6.20
CA HIS A 198 2.87 -11.01 -6.70
C HIS A 198 1.63 -10.25 -7.17
N LEU A 199 1.81 -8.97 -7.51
CA LEU A 199 0.80 -8.10 -8.06
C LEU A 199 -0.38 -7.91 -7.10
N VAL A 200 -0.17 -8.05 -5.79
CA VAL A 200 -1.26 -8.07 -4.79
C VAL A 200 -2.08 -6.80 -4.78
N GLY A 201 -1.44 -5.64 -4.91
CA GLY A 201 -2.14 -4.35 -5.00
C GLY A 201 -2.94 -4.23 -6.29
N TRP A 202 -2.40 -4.71 -7.41
CA TRP A 202 -3.11 -4.70 -8.70
C TRP A 202 -4.29 -5.67 -8.73
N LYS A 203 -4.15 -6.86 -8.13
CA LYS A 203 -5.25 -7.82 -7.93
C LYS A 203 -6.37 -7.20 -7.11
N MET A 204 -6.03 -6.51 -6.02
CA MET A 204 -7.00 -5.85 -5.14
C MET A 204 -7.85 -4.83 -5.90
N VAL A 205 -7.24 -3.97 -6.72
CA VAL A 205 -7.97 -2.91 -7.45
C VAL A 205 -8.49 -3.34 -8.83
N GLY A 206 -8.21 -4.57 -9.26
CA GLY A 206 -8.57 -5.06 -10.59
C GLY A 206 -7.80 -4.38 -11.73
N PHE A 207 -6.59 -3.88 -11.46
CA PHE A 207 -5.75 -3.26 -12.49
C PHE A 207 -5.09 -4.34 -13.37
N PRO A 208 -5.25 -4.29 -14.70
CA PRO A 208 -4.76 -5.33 -15.61
C PRO A 208 -3.25 -5.33 -15.82
N GLY A 209 -2.54 -4.28 -15.41
CA GLY A 209 -1.10 -4.15 -15.64
C GLY A 209 -0.74 -3.87 -17.11
N ALA A 210 0.46 -4.29 -17.51
CA ALA A 210 1.06 -4.07 -18.83
C ALA A 210 0.48 -5.01 -19.92
N ARG A 211 -0.86 -5.13 -19.99
CA ARG A 211 -1.54 -5.93 -21.02
C ARG A 211 -1.76 -5.10 -22.29
N ALA A 212 -1.18 -5.55 -23.39
CA ALA A 212 -1.30 -4.89 -24.70
C ALA A 212 -2.73 -4.89 -25.25
N ASP A 213 -3.54 -5.90 -24.91
CA ASP A 213 -4.91 -6.11 -25.34
C ASP A 213 -5.97 -5.39 -24.48
N PHE A 214 -5.55 -4.57 -23.52
CA PHE A 214 -6.49 -3.82 -22.67
C PHE A 214 -7.28 -2.75 -23.44
N MET A 215 -6.77 -2.25 -24.56
CA MET A 215 -7.40 -1.15 -25.31
C MET A 215 -8.84 -1.47 -25.77
N ASP A 216 -9.12 -2.73 -26.10
CA ASP A 216 -10.47 -3.17 -26.50
C ASP A 216 -11.47 -3.18 -25.31
N TRP A 217 -10.96 -3.05 -24.09
CA TRP A 217 -11.73 -3.11 -22.85
C TRP A 217 -12.01 -1.75 -22.21
N VAL A 218 -11.46 -0.66 -22.76
CA VAL A 218 -11.59 0.70 -22.19
C VAL A 218 -13.05 1.18 -22.12
N GLU A 219 -13.89 0.78 -23.08
CA GLU A 219 -15.32 1.14 -23.10
C GLU A 219 -16.20 0.29 -22.17
N HIS A 220 -15.62 -0.73 -21.51
CA HIS A 220 -16.36 -1.74 -20.74
C HIS A 220 -16.24 -1.52 -19.22
N SER A 221 -16.33 -0.27 -18.75
CA SER A 221 -16.20 0.09 -17.33
C SER A 221 -17.24 -0.55 -16.39
N GLU A 222 -18.38 -0.99 -16.93
CA GLU A 222 -19.47 -1.65 -16.21
C GLU A 222 -19.14 -3.10 -15.80
N ARG A 223 -18.03 -3.67 -16.28
CA ARG A 223 -17.65 -5.06 -16.03
C ARG A 223 -16.21 -5.14 -15.48
N PRO A 224 -15.89 -6.13 -14.64
CA PRO A 224 -14.52 -6.40 -14.27
C PRO A 224 -13.73 -6.96 -15.46
N TYR A 225 -12.50 -6.51 -15.66
CA TYR A 225 -11.60 -7.09 -16.65
C TYR A 225 -11.33 -8.57 -16.31
N PRO A 226 -11.46 -9.50 -17.27
CA PRO A 226 -11.56 -10.93 -16.96
C PRO A 226 -10.23 -11.64 -16.70
N LEU A 227 -9.10 -11.01 -17.03
CA LEU A 227 -7.78 -11.60 -16.89
C LEU A 227 -7.01 -10.95 -15.74
N GLY A 228 -6.21 -11.75 -15.02
CA GLY A 228 -5.34 -11.23 -13.96
C GLY A 228 -4.26 -10.27 -14.46
N PRO A 229 -3.63 -9.50 -13.55
CA PRO A 229 -2.61 -8.52 -13.91
C PRO A 229 -1.37 -9.14 -14.58
N VAL A 230 -0.67 -8.34 -15.37
CA VAL A 230 0.65 -8.67 -15.94
C VAL A 230 1.65 -7.56 -15.63
N SER A 231 2.80 -7.88 -15.02
CA SER A 231 3.88 -6.90 -14.81
C SER A 231 4.61 -6.55 -16.12
N ILE A 232 5.42 -5.49 -16.08
CA ILE A 232 6.36 -5.11 -17.15
C ILE A 232 7.36 -6.25 -17.43
N SER A 233 7.79 -6.98 -16.39
CA SER A 233 8.68 -8.14 -16.51
C SER A 233 7.99 -9.42 -17.00
N GLY A 234 6.65 -9.41 -17.14
CA GLY A 234 5.86 -10.54 -17.59
C GLY A 234 5.36 -11.49 -16.49
N GLU A 235 5.54 -11.14 -15.21
CA GLU A 235 4.91 -11.84 -14.07
C GLU A 235 3.38 -11.77 -14.23
N ARG A 236 2.68 -12.85 -13.90
CA ARG A 236 1.22 -12.96 -14.03
C ARG A 236 0.59 -13.20 -12.67
N GLY A 237 -0.51 -12.48 -12.42
CA GLY A 237 -1.28 -12.52 -11.19
C GLY A 237 -2.48 -13.45 -11.26
#